data_AF-A0A9D8Z8D7-F1
#
_entry.id   AF-A0A9D8Z8D7-F1
#
_cell.length_a   1.000
_cell.length_b   1.000
_cell.length_c   1.000
_cell.angle_alpha   90.00
_cell.angle_beta   90.00
_cell.angle_gamma   90.00
#
_symmetry.space_group_name_H-M   'P 1'
#
loop_
_entity.id
_entity.type
_entity.pdbx_description
1 polymer ?
#
loop_
_entity_poly.entity_id
_entity_poly.type
_entity_poly.pdbx_seq_one_letter_code
_entity_poly.pdbx_strand_id
1 'polypeptide(L)' 'GENCVDVDAALLKKIGGKPANYYVNVHTAKFPAGAVRGQLQN' A
#
# COMPACT_ATOMS: atom_id res chain seq x y z
N GLY A 1 -0.48 13.12 12.18
CA GLY A 1 -1.66 12.45 11.60
C GLY A 1 -1.19 11.80 10.34
N GLU A 2 -1.37 10.48 10.26
CA GLU A 2 -1.02 9.57 9.14
C GLU A 2 0.03 10.11 8.15
N ASN A 3 1.29 9.75 8.42
CA ASN A 3 2.46 10.29 7.74
C ASN A 3 2.44 9.94 6.24
N CYS A 4 2.19 10.92 5.38
CA CYS A 4 2.55 10.81 3.97
C CYS A 4 4.08 10.80 3.83
N VAL A 5 4.60 9.94 2.98
CA VAL A 5 6.02 9.89 2.62
C VAL A 5 6.16 10.09 1.13
N ASP A 6 7.22 10.79 0.72
CA ASP A 6 7.59 10.86 -0.68
C ASP A 6 8.03 9.47 -1.15
N VAL A 7 7.52 9.06 -2.30
CA VAL A 7 7.82 7.77 -2.93
C VAL A 7 8.44 8.03 -4.29
N ASP A 8 9.45 7.24 -4.62
CA ASP A 8 10.08 7.27 -5.94
C ASP A 8 9.04 7.07 -7.06
N ALA A 9 9.07 7.94 -8.06
CA ALA A 9 8.10 7.93 -9.15
C ALA A 9 8.14 6.63 -9.98
N ALA A 10 9.31 5.99 -10.11
CA ALA A 10 9.43 4.71 -10.80
C ALA A 10 8.80 3.58 -9.99
N LEU A 11 8.85 3.63 -8.65
CA LEU A 11 8.13 2.68 -7.81
C LEU A 11 6.61 2.83 -7.98
N LEU A 12 6.09 4.05 -7.95
CA LEU A 12 4.66 4.31 -8.18
C LEU A 12 4.19 3.77 -9.54
N LYS A 13 4.98 3.97 -10.60
CA LYS A 13 4.69 3.39 -11.92
C LYS A 13 4.65 1.86 -11.92
N LYS A 14 5.54 1.20 -11.17
CA LYS A 14 5.54 -0.26 -11.08
C LYS A 14 4.31 -0.79 -10.34
N ILE A 15 3.93 -0.15 -9.23
CA ILE A 15 2.74 -0.49 -8.46
C ILE A 15 1.48 -0.32 -9.33
N GLY A 16 1.31 0.82 -9.99
CA GLY A 16 0.16 1.07 -10.85
C GLY A 16 0.15 0.24 -12.14
N GLY A 17 1.32 -0.13 -12.67
CA GLY A 17 1.42 -0.88 -13.92
C GLY A 17 1.24 -2.39 -13.78
N LYS A 18 1.53 -2.96 -12.60
CA LYS A 18 1.31 -4.38 -12.28
C LYS A 18 0.84 -4.54 -10.83
N PRO A 19 -0.34 -4.01 -10.46
CA PRO A 19 -0.82 -4.01 -9.09
C PRO A 19 -0.92 -5.44 -8.52
N ALA A 20 -1.30 -6.42 -9.33
CA ALA A 20 -1.33 -7.83 -8.94
C ALA A 20 0.00 -8.40 -8.38
N ASN A 21 1.13 -7.72 -8.54
CA ASN A 21 2.41 -8.11 -7.94
C ASN A 21 2.61 -7.59 -6.50
N TYR A 22 1.68 -6.78 -5.97
CA TYR A 22 1.84 -6.06 -4.70
C TYR A 22 0.72 -6.39 -3.71
N TYR A 23 1.12 -6.58 -2.46
CA TYR A 23 0.23 -6.80 -1.32
C TYR A 23 0.12 -5.52 -0.49
N VAL A 24 -1.08 -5.19 -0.03
CA VAL A 24 -1.31 -4.05 0.85
C VAL A 24 -1.75 -4.52 2.25
N ASN A 25 -1.21 -3.87 3.27
CA ASN A 25 -1.66 -3.98 4.65
C ASN A 25 -1.74 -2.58 5.27
N VAL A 26 -2.94 -2.15 5.65
CA VAL A 26 -3.21 -0.83 6.22
C VAL A 26 -3.34 -0.96 7.72
N HIS A 27 -2.54 -0.22 8.48
CA HIS A 27 -2.50 -0.24 9.94
C HIS A 27 -3.13 1.02 10.52
N THR A 28 -3.83 0.90 11.63
CA THR A 28 -4.31 2.05 12.43
C THR A 28 -3.97 1.84 13.89
N ALA A 29 -4.06 2.89 14.71
CA ALA A 29 -3.86 2.77 16.15
C ALA A 29 -4.81 1.75 16.81
N LYS A 30 -6.06 1.66 16.31
CA LYS A 30 -7.06 0.71 16.81
C LYS A 30 -6.80 -0.73 16.33
N PHE A 31 -6.19 -0.89 15.15
CA PHE A 31 -5.89 -2.18 14.54
C PHE A 31 -4.41 -2.26 14.13
N PRO A 32 -3.49 -2.38 15.10
CA PRO A 32 -2.05 -2.35 14.82
C PRO A 32 -1.57 -3.57 14.03
N ALA A 33 -2.31 -4.68 14.04
CA ALA A 33 -2.00 -5.86 13.22
C ALA A 33 -2.52 -5.77 11.77
N GLY A 34 -3.30 -4.74 11.44
CA GLY A 34 -3.91 -4.53 10.13
C GLY A 34 -5.42 -4.31 10.25
N ALA A 35 -5.88 -3.15 9.80
CA ALA A 35 -7.29 -2.81 9.65
C ALA A 35 -7.87 -3.39 8.35
N VAL A 36 -7.11 -3.33 7.26
CA VAL A 36 -7.48 -3.84 5.93
C VAL A 36 -6.25 -4.45 5.27
N ARG A 37 -6.39 -5.60 4.63
CA ARG A 37 -5.27 -6.27 3.95
C ARG A 37 -5.73 -7.09 2.76
N GLY A 38 -4.91 -7.18 1.72
CA GLY A 38 -5.24 -7.92 0.51
C GLY A 38 -4.24 -7.78 -0.62
N GLN A 39 -4.41 -8.61 -1.65
CA GLN A 39 -3.67 -8.51 -2.90
C GLN A 39 -4.27 -7.38 -3.74
N LEU A 40 -3.45 -6.49 -4.29
CA LEU A 40 -3.94 -5.52 -5.27
C LEU A 40 -4.32 -6.24 -6.58
N GLN A 41 -5.20 -5.63 -7.36
CA GLN A 41 -5.71 -6.19 -8.61
C GLN A 41 -5.75 -5.11 -9.69
N ASN A 42 -5.85 -5.52 -10.96
CA ASN A 42 -5.95 -4.61 -12.11
C ASN A 42 -7.37 -4.04 -12.24
#